data_AF-A0A7Y3LAD1-F1
#
_entry.id   AF-A0A7Y3LAD1-F1
#
_cell.length_a   1.000
_cell.length_b   1.000
_cell.length_c   1.000
_cell.angle_alpha   90.00
_cell.angle_beta   90.00
_cell.angle_gamma   90.00
#
_symmetry.space_group_name_H-M   'P 1'
#
loop_
_entity.id
_entity.type
_entity.pdbx_description
1 polymer ?
#
loop_
_entity_poly.entity_id
_entity_poly.type
_entity_poly.pdbx_seq_one_letter_code
_entity_poly.pdbx_strand_id
1 'polypeptide(L)'
;MAGIKTLAELITPDERTGSALRFTPLGLNMGGTLKPEYAAEFQQQVIAHCDLHPDVAEGTRNGFERLRTLHSHGIFCYEVFTVADDLAWLLMEQAFRELRIPEFSNTQSGVFVHAVSQPVAAKRPALL
;
A
#
# COMPACT_ATOMS: atom_id res chain seq x y z
N MET A 1 -12.67 29.27 -3.54
CA MET A 1 -11.75 28.86 -4.62
C MET A 1 -10.51 28.29 -3.97
N ALA A 2 -10.16 27.03 -4.24
CA ALA A 2 -8.91 26.47 -3.71
C ALA A 2 -7.74 27.13 -4.43
N GLY A 3 -6.83 27.77 -3.68
CA GLY A 3 -5.61 28.34 -4.24
C GLY A 3 -4.65 27.25 -4.74
N ILE A 4 -3.75 27.61 -5.65
CA ILE A 4 -2.67 26.72 -6.08
C ILE A 4 -1.79 26.42 -4.86
N LYS A 5 -1.59 25.14 -4.56
CA LYS A 5 -0.71 24.69 -3.49
C LYS A 5 0.75 24.80 -3.93
N THR A 6 1.60 25.22 -3.01
CA THR A 6 3.05 25.13 -3.13
C THR A 6 3.53 23.68 -2.98
N LEU A 7 4.75 23.38 -3.41
CA LEU A 7 5.32 22.04 -3.22
C LEU A 7 5.39 21.64 -1.74
N ALA A 8 5.75 22.58 -0.85
CA ALA A 8 5.82 22.34 0.59
C ALA A 8 4.46 21.89 1.17
N GLU A 9 3.37 22.49 0.71
CA GLU A 9 2.02 22.10 1.10
C GLU A 9 1.61 20.74 0.51
N LEU A 10 2.09 20.40 -0.69
CA LEU A 10 1.80 19.12 -1.34
C LEU A 10 2.52 17.92 -0.71
N ILE A 11 3.72 18.14 -0.15
CA ILE A 11 4.49 17.07 0.53
C ILE A 11 4.24 17.04 2.04
N THR A 12 3.37 17.91 2.56
CA THR A 12 2.94 17.85 3.96
C THR A 12 1.96 16.69 4.11
N PRO A 13 2.21 15.72 5.02
CA PRO A 13 1.26 14.63 5.24
C PRO A 13 -0.11 15.15 5.63
N ASP A 14 -1.13 14.65 4.97
CA ASP A 14 -2.52 14.99 5.27
C ASP A 14 -2.88 14.47 6.67
N GLU A 15 -3.47 15.32 7.52
CA GLU A 15 -3.86 14.99 8.90
C GLU A 15 -4.83 13.80 8.98
N ARG A 16 -5.72 13.62 7.98
CA ARG A 16 -6.60 12.44 7.87
C ARG A 16 -5.81 11.19 7.54
N THR A 17 -4.77 11.37 6.72
CA THR A 17 -3.72 10.39 6.47
C THR A 17 -2.69 10.32 7.61
N GLY A 18 -2.91 11.03 8.71
CA GLY A 18 -2.29 10.72 9.99
C GLY A 18 -2.50 9.25 10.37
N SER A 19 -3.52 8.60 9.80
CA SER A 19 -3.68 7.13 9.79
C SER A 19 -2.51 6.39 9.13
N ALA A 20 -1.99 6.82 7.97
CA ALA A 20 -0.78 6.24 7.37
C ALA A 20 0.47 6.46 8.23
N LEU A 21 0.55 7.57 8.96
CA LEU A 21 1.62 7.77 9.97
C LEU A 21 1.45 6.86 11.19
N ARG A 22 0.25 6.33 11.43
CA ARG A 22 -0.03 5.39 12.53
C ARG A 22 0.23 3.94 12.14
N PHE A 23 0.31 3.62 10.84
CA PHE A 23 0.65 2.27 10.41
C PHE A 23 2.14 2.02 10.58
N THR A 24 2.44 1.05 11.42
CA THR A 24 3.79 0.58 11.70
C THR A 24 3.92 -0.88 11.27
N PRO A 25 5.13 -1.45 11.28
CA PRO A 25 5.28 -2.89 11.15
C PRO A 25 4.64 -3.68 12.29
N LEU A 26 3.98 -3.10 13.29
CA LEU A 26 3.17 -3.82 14.28
C LEU A 26 1.66 -3.60 14.08
N GLY A 27 1.28 -3.03 12.94
CA GLY A 27 -0.10 -2.63 12.64
C GLY A 27 -0.39 -1.19 13.06
N LEU A 28 -1.67 -0.92 13.30
CA LEU A 28 -2.17 0.41 13.67
C LEU A 28 -1.71 0.81 15.08
N ASN A 29 -0.85 1.82 15.16
CA ASN A 29 -0.44 2.43 16.41
C ASN A 29 -1.39 3.56 16.80
N MET A 30 -2.16 3.36 17.87
CA MET A 30 -3.06 4.39 18.40
C MET A 30 -2.39 5.32 19.43
N GLY A 31 -1.18 4.99 19.89
CA GLY A 31 -0.43 5.72 20.90
C GLY A 31 0.56 6.76 20.35
N GLY A 32 0.71 6.86 19.03
CA GLY A 32 1.60 7.84 18.41
C GLY A 32 1.65 7.74 16.88
N THR A 33 2.36 8.67 16.25
CA THR A 33 2.59 8.73 14.80
C THR A 33 4.07 8.56 14.49
N LEU A 34 4.37 7.93 13.35
CA LEU A 34 5.69 7.93 12.75
C LEU A 34 6.04 9.32 12.22
N LYS A 35 7.34 9.57 12.11
CA LYS A 35 7.82 10.67 11.28
C LYS A 35 7.43 10.42 9.81
N PRO A 36 7.11 11.46 9.03
CA PRO A 36 6.70 11.32 7.64
C PRO A 36 7.67 10.51 6.78
N GLU A 37 8.97 10.68 6.99
CA GLU A 37 10.02 10.00 6.23
C GLU A 37 10.01 8.48 6.51
N TYR A 38 9.82 8.09 7.77
CA TYR A 38 9.73 6.68 8.16
C TYR A 38 8.42 6.04 7.69
N ALA A 39 7.32 6.79 7.69
CA ALA A 39 6.07 6.31 7.11
C ALA A 39 6.22 6.10 5.60
N ALA A 40 6.85 7.05 4.89
CA ALA A 40 7.13 6.94 3.45
C ALA A 40 7.98 5.72 3.12
N GLU A 41 9.05 5.50 3.89
CA GLU A 41 9.93 4.34 3.73
C GLU A 41 9.17 3.04 4.01
N PHE A 42 8.41 2.98 5.11
CA PHE A 42 7.62 1.82 5.48
C PHE A 42 6.60 1.46 4.39
N GLN A 43 5.82 2.42 3.90
CA GLN A 43 4.80 2.16 2.87
C GLN A 43 5.42 1.69 1.54
N GLN A 44 6.60 2.20 1.18
CA GLN A 44 7.35 1.72 0.01
C GLN A 44 7.87 0.30 0.22
N GLN A 45 8.41 0.00 1.40
CA GLN A 45 8.89 -1.35 1.73
C GLN A 45 7.75 -2.36 1.71
N VAL A 46 6.59 -2.03 2.29
CA VAL A 46 5.40 -2.90 2.32
C VAL A 46 5.04 -3.35 0.91
N ILE A 47 4.83 -2.40 -0.01
CA ILE A 47 4.44 -2.74 -1.37
C ILE A 47 5.59 -3.34 -2.18
N ALA A 48 6.86 -3.02 -1.84
CA ALA A 48 8.02 -3.54 -2.56
C ALA A 48 8.15 -5.06 -2.50
N HIS A 49 7.73 -5.66 -1.39
CA HIS A 49 7.75 -7.11 -1.16
C HIS A 49 6.58 -7.85 -1.83
N CYS A 50 5.59 -7.13 -2.36
CA CYS A 50 4.50 -7.74 -3.13
C CYS A 50 4.98 -8.06 -4.55
N ASP A 51 4.69 -9.26 -5.02
CA ASP A 51 4.98 -9.70 -6.39
C ASP A 51 3.74 -10.36 -7.01
N LEU A 52 3.65 -10.32 -8.33
CA LEU A 52 2.59 -10.97 -9.10
C LEU A 52 3.06 -12.30 -9.64
N HIS A 53 2.15 -13.28 -9.67
CA HIS A 53 2.42 -14.56 -10.32
C HIS A 53 2.90 -14.34 -11.77
N PRO A 54 3.89 -15.10 -12.27
CA PRO A 54 4.49 -14.87 -13.60
C PRO A 54 3.46 -14.91 -14.73
N ASP A 55 2.42 -15.75 -14.60
CA ASP A 55 1.39 -15.95 -15.62
C ASP A 55 0.29 -14.87 -15.65
N VAL A 56 0.34 -13.86 -14.77
CA VAL A 56 -0.57 -12.70 -14.81
C VAL A 56 -0.29 -11.88 -16.07
N ALA A 57 -1.36 -11.45 -16.75
CA ALA A 57 -1.24 -10.73 -18.01
C ALA A 57 -0.54 -9.38 -17.84
N GLU A 58 0.14 -8.93 -18.90
CA GLU A 58 0.91 -7.68 -18.91
C GLU A 58 0.07 -6.46 -18.52
N GLY A 59 -1.21 -6.41 -18.92
CA GLY A 59 -2.13 -5.34 -18.55
C GLY A 59 -2.31 -5.20 -17.04
N THR A 60 -2.53 -6.32 -16.35
CA THR A 60 -2.67 -6.39 -14.89
C THR A 60 -1.35 -6.06 -14.19
N ARG A 61 -0.23 -6.53 -14.75
CA ARG A 61 1.12 -6.18 -14.25
C ARG A 61 1.39 -4.67 -14.31
N ASN A 62 1.07 -4.03 -15.44
CA ASN A 62 1.18 -2.58 -15.58
C ASN A 62 0.26 -1.83 -14.60
N GLY A 63 -0.93 -2.37 -14.33
CA GLY A 63 -1.82 -1.86 -13.29
C GLY A 63 -1.19 -1.93 -11.89
N PHE A 64 -0.55 -3.05 -11.57
CA PHE A 64 0.12 -3.25 -10.28
C PHE A 64 1.30 -2.29 -10.06
N GLU A 65 2.09 -1.97 -11.09
CA GLU A 65 3.14 -0.95 -10.96
C GLU A 65 2.57 0.46 -10.71
N ARG A 66 1.42 0.78 -11.30
CA ARG A 66 0.70 2.03 -11.01
C ARG A 66 0.19 2.05 -9.57
N LEU A 67 -0.35 0.92 -9.09
CA LEU A 67 -0.76 0.75 -7.70
C LEU A 67 0.41 1.00 -6.74
N ARG A 68 1.59 0.41 -7.00
CA ARG A 68 2.81 0.64 -6.20
C ARG A 68 3.16 2.12 -6.07
N THR A 69 3.07 2.84 -7.18
CA THR A 69 3.31 4.29 -7.21
C THR A 69 2.27 5.05 -6.38
N LEU A 70 0.97 4.79 -6.60
CA LEU A 70 -0.11 5.47 -5.86
C LEU A 70 -0.05 5.20 -4.36
N HIS A 71 0.21 3.96 -3.96
CA HIS A 71 0.35 3.57 -2.56
C HIS A 71 1.44 4.38 -1.85
N SER A 72 2.60 4.60 -2.50
CA SER A 72 3.69 5.40 -1.94
C SER A 72 3.31 6.88 -1.74
N HIS A 73 2.39 7.41 -2.57
CA HIS A 73 1.89 8.77 -2.46
C HIS A 73 0.72 8.93 -1.49
N GLY A 74 0.10 7.83 -1.05
CA GLY A 74 -1.03 7.84 -0.12
C GLY A 74 -0.71 8.58 1.18
N ILE A 75 0.56 8.65 1.61
CA ILE A 75 0.99 9.39 2.80
C ILE A 75 0.65 10.90 2.77
N PHE A 76 0.56 11.49 1.56
CA PHE A 76 0.34 12.93 1.38
C PHE A 76 -1.12 13.27 1.13
N CYS A 77 -1.95 12.29 0.75
CA CYS A 77 -3.32 12.53 0.37
C CYS A 77 -4.17 11.28 0.64
N TYR A 78 -5.15 11.43 1.54
CA TYR A 78 -6.03 10.33 1.91
C TYR A 78 -6.82 9.79 0.71
N GLU A 79 -7.24 10.66 -0.19
CA GLU A 79 -7.99 10.27 -1.40
C GLU A 79 -7.15 9.40 -2.33
N VAL A 80 -5.85 9.68 -2.45
CA VAL A 80 -4.92 8.83 -3.22
C VAL A 80 -4.77 7.47 -2.56
N PHE A 81 -4.74 7.42 -1.22
CA PHE A 81 -4.71 6.16 -0.48
C PHE A 81 -5.98 5.33 -0.73
N THR A 82 -7.17 5.94 -0.71
CA THR A 82 -8.43 5.22 -0.99
C THR A 82 -8.51 4.73 -2.43
N VAL A 83 -8.04 5.52 -3.40
CA VAL A 83 -7.99 5.08 -4.81
C VAL A 83 -7.00 3.93 -5.00
N ALA A 84 -5.88 3.94 -4.29
CA ALA A 84 -4.94 2.83 -4.31
C ALA A 84 -5.58 1.55 -3.74
N ASP A 85 -6.34 1.64 -2.64
CA ASP A 85 -7.04 0.49 -2.06
C ASP A 85 -8.07 -0.10 -3.03
N ASP A 86 -8.94 0.73 -3.62
CA ASP A 86 -9.93 0.29 -4.61
C ASP A 86 -9.26 -0.36 -5.84
N LEU A 87 -8.16 0.23 -6.33
CA LEU A 87 -7.39 -0.31 -7.45
C LEU A 87 -6.77 -1.67 -7.10
N ALA A 88 -6.31 -1.87 -5.87
CA ALA A 88 -5.76 -3.13 -5.42
C ALA A 88 -6.81 -4.26 -5.48
N TRP A 89 -8.04 -3.99 -5.06
CA TRP A 89 -9.15 -4.95 -5.15
C TRP A 89 -9.45 -5.35 -6.59
N LEU A 90 -9.54 -4.37 -7.49
CA LEU A 90 -9.83 -4.62 -8.91
C LEU A 90 -8.72 -5.44 -9.58
N LEU A 91 -7.46 -5.10 -9.34
CA LEU A 91 -6.31 -5.82 -9.92
C LEU A 91 -6.21 -7.25 -9.39
N MET A 92 -6.53 -7.45 -8.12
CA MET A 92 -6.58 -8.78 -7.53
C MET A 92 -7.67 -9.63 -8.20
N GLU A 93 -8.87 -9.09 -8.38
CA GLU A 93 -9.95 -9.80 -9.07
C GLU A 93 -9.56 -10.15 -10.51
N GLN A 94 -8.94 -9.21 -11.22
CA GLN A 94 -8.47 -9.42 -12.59
C GLN A 94 -7.39 -10.50 -12.66
N ALA A 95 -6.38 -10.44 -11.78
CA ALA A 95 -5.32 -11.45 -11.70
C ALA A 95 -5.90 -12.85 -11.45
N PHE A 96 -6.89 -12.98 -10.57
CA PHE A 96 -7.53 -14.28 -10.32
C PHE A 96 -8.32 -14.82 -11.52
N ARG A 97 -9.01 -13.95 -12.26
CA ARG A 97 -9.70 -14.33 -13.51
C ARG A 97 -8.70 -14.83 -14.57
N GLU A 98 -7.53 -14.21 -14.65
CA GLU A 98 -6.46 -14.59 -15.57
C GLU A 98 -5.82 -15.93 -15.18
N LEU A 99 -5.56 -16.15 -13.89
CA LEU A 99 -4.95 -17.37 -13.36
C LEU A 99 -5.92 -18.57 -13.27
N ARG A 100 -7.23 -18.37 -13.53
CA ARG A 100 -8.29 -19.41 -13.50
C ARG A 100 -8.25 -20.29 -12.25
N ILE A 101 -8.04 -19.69 -11.08
CA ILE A 101 -7.99 -20.42 -9.81
C ILE A 101 -9.40 -20.95 -9.47
N PRO A 102 -9.64 -22.28 -9.36
CA PRO A 102 -10.98 -22.86 -9.21
C PRO A 102 -11.61 -22.66 -7.82
N GLU A 103 -10.81 -22.39 -6.79
CA GLU A 103 -11.24 -22.37 -5.39
C GLU A 103 -11.03 -21.00 -4.76
N PHE A 104 -12.04 -20.14 -4.90
CA PHE A 104 -12.18 -18.94 -4.09
C PHE A 104 -12.64 -19.36 -2.68
N SER A 105 -11.72 -19.86 -1.86
CA SER A 105 -11.97 -19.94 -0.42
C SER A 105 -11.62 -18.60 0.21
N ASN A 106 -12.53 -18.06 1.02
CA ASN A 106 -12.45 -16.77 1.74
C ASN A 106 -11.16 -16.54 2.56
N THR A 107 -10.24 -17.50 2.59
CA THR A 107 -8.99 -17.49 3.36
C THR A 107 -7.82 -16.85 2.61
N GLN A 108 -7.83 -16.79 1.27
CA GLN A 108 -6.72 -16.20 0.49
C GLN A 108 -6.87 -14.70 0.18
N SER A 109 -8.08 -14.15 0.27
CA SER A 109 -8.30 -12.68 0.32
C SER A 109 -7.47 -12.06 1.45
N GLY A 110 -7.31 -12.80 2.55
CA GLY A 110 -6.49 -12.42 3.67
C GLY A 110 -5.01 -12.23 3.33
N VAL A 111 -4.41 -12.91 2.34
CA VAL A 111 -2.94 -12.88 2.12
C VAL A 111 -2.49 -11.69 1.27
N PHE A 112 -3.25 -11.30 0.24
CA PHE A 112 -2.94 -10.10 -0.54
C PHE A 112 -3.35 -8.83 0.19
N VAL A 113 -4.46 -8.84 0.95
CA VAL A 113 -4.86 -7.74 1.83
C VAL A 113 -3.99 -7.69 3.09
N HIS A 114 -3.48 -8.82 3.62
CA HIS A 114 -2.48 -8.83 4.71
C HIS A 114 -1.16 -8.21 4.29
N ALA A 115 -0.75 -8.32 3.04
CA ALA A 115 0.47 -7.67 2.57
C ALA A 115 0.34 -6.14 2.63
N VAL A 116 -0.88 -5.59 2.60
CA VAL A 116 -1.16 -4.16 2.76
C VAL A 116 -1.59 -3.79 4.20
N SER A 117 -2.04 -4.75 5.03
CA SER A 117 -2.62 -4.51 6.37
C SER A 117 -1.94 -5.19 7.57
N GLN A 118 -0.84 -5.94 7.42
CA GLN A 118 -0.16 -6.58 8.56
C GLN A 118 1.38 -6.43 8.57
N PRO A 119 1.99 -6.56 9.76
CA PRO A 119 3.42 -6.44 10.01
C PRO A 119 4.31 -7.05 8.94
N VAL A 120 5.13 -6.21 8.28
CA VAL A 120 6.45 -6.69 7.87
C VAL A 120 7.15 -7.11 9.16
N ALA A 121 7.18 -8.40 9.47
CA ALA A 121 8.11 -8.94 10.43
C ALA A 121 9.50 -8.59 9.90
N ALA A 122 10.03 -7.45 10.37
CA ALA A 122 11.34 -6.98 10.02
C ALA A 122 12.32 -8.10 10.33
N LYS A 123 12.81 -8.78 9.28
CA LYS A 123 14.08 -9.49 9.38
C LYS A 123 15.11 -8.41 9.67
N ARG A 124 15.34 -8.14 10.95
CA ARG A 124 16.50 -7.39 11.42
C ARG A 124 17.73 -8.02 10.76
N PRO A 125 18.53 -7.30 9.97
CA PRO A 125 19.94 -7.62 9.97
C PRO A 125 20.42 -7.35 11.39
N ALA A 126 21.06 -8.35 12.00
CA ALA A 126 21.73 -8.18 13.27
C ALA A 126 22.76 -7.05 13.10
N LEU A 127 22.49 -5.89 13.69
CA LEU A 127 23.46 -4.83 13.86
C LEU A 127 23.86 -4.85 15.33
N LEU A 128 25.10 -5.27 15.52
CA LEU A 128 25.98 -4.98 16.65
C LEU A 128 26.05 -3.46 16.88
#